data_AF-V6RVT4-F1
#
_entry.id   AF-V6RVT4-F1
#
_cell.length_a   1.000
_cell.length_b   1.000
_cell.length_c   1.000
_cell.angle_alpha   90.00
_cell.angle_beta   90.00
_cell.angle_gamma   90.00
#
_symmetry.space_group_name_H-M   'P 1'
#
loop_
_entity.id
_entity.type
_entity.pdbx_description
1 polymer ?
#
loop_
_entity_poly.entity_id
_entity_poly.type
_entity_poly.pdbx_seq_one_letter_code
_entity_poly.pdbx_strand_id
1 'polypeptide(L)'
;MALIGNYGFTTVAEDEFEFTFEIPNNCNFTTHYDATKKINTVTVQLNSGQSQPSTTFVTETYTFTGDNGVLDLRFAQVLNGVTNTKPKIIVNY
;
A
#
# COMPACT_ATOMS: atom_id res chain seq x y z
N MET A 1 -0.15 -11.12 11.87
CA MET A 1 -0.58 -9.71 12.07
C MET A 1 -0.44 -8.99 10.76
N ALA A 2 -1.41 -8.15 10.40
CA ALA A 2 -1.35 -7.34 9.19
C ALA A 2 -0.95 -5.89 9.55
N LEU A 3 0.03 -5.33 8.84
CA LEU A 3 0.44 -3.93 8.93
C LEU A 3 -0.51 -2.97 8.19
N ILE A 4 -1.44 -3.52 7.41
CA ILE A 4 -2.44 -2.74 6.67
C ILE A 4 -3.79 -2.92 7.38
N GLY A 5 -4.33 -1.80 7.84
CA GLY A 5 -5.67 -1.66 8.41
C GLY A 5 -6.73 -1.47 7.32
N ASN A 6 -7.68 -0.56 7.55
CA ASN A 6 -8.70 -0.24 6.55
C ASN A 6 -8.05 0.37 5.31
N TYR A 7 -8.64 0.10 4.15
CA TYR A 7 -8.23 0.72 2.90
C TYR A 7 -9.41 0.94 1.97
N GLY A 8 -9.28 1.93 1.10
CA GLY A 8 -10.27 2.29 0.09
C GLY A 8 -9.61 3.08 -1.03
N PHE A 9 -10.36 3.28 -2.12
CA PHE A 9 -9.91 4.05 -3.26
C PHE A 9 -11.01 4.95 -3.79
N THR A 10 -10.58 6.03 -4.43
CA THR A 10 -11.41 6.97 -5.19
C THR A 10 -10.74 7.22 -6.53
N THR A 11 -11.52 7.22 -7.61
CA THR A 11 -11.01 7.62 -8.92
C THR A 11 -10.98 9.14 -9.01
N VAL A 12 -9.82 9.71 -9.34
CA VAL A 12 -9.62 11.16 -9.46
C VAL A 12 -9.65 11.58 -10.94
N ALA A 13 -9.07 10.76 -11.81
CA ALA A 13 -9.09 10.90 -13.26
C ALA A 13 -9.04 9.51 -13.93
N GLU A 14 -9.11 9.45 -15.26
CA GLU A 14 -9.20 8.20 -16.04
C GLU A 14 -8.11 7.16 -15.69
N ASP A 15 -6.90 7.62 -15.38
CA ASP A 15 -5.77 6.79 -14.97
C ASP A 15 -5.23 7.13 -13.57
N GLU A 16 -5.93 7.95 -12.78
CA GLU A 16 -5.45 8.37 -11.45
C GLU A 16 -6.40 7.91 -10.35
N PHE A 17 -5.84 7.15 -9.41
CA PHE A 17 -6.56 6.55 -8.31
C PHE A 17 -5.96 7.04 -7.00
N GLU A 18 -6.74 7.74 -6.20
CA GLU A 18 -6.35 8.07 -4.84
C GLU A 18 -6.67 6.89 -3.94
N PHE A 19 -5.64 6.37 -3.27
CA PHE A 19 -5.76 5.25 -2.36
C PHE A 19 -5.55 5.75 -0.94
N THR A 20 -6.52 5.45 -0.08
CA THR A 20 -6.46 5.76 1.35
C THR A 20 -6.31 4.46 2.11
N PHE A 21 -5.32 4.35 2.99
CA PHE A 21 -5.04 3.14 3.75
C PHE A 21 -4.49 3.45 5.14
N GLU A 22 -4.71 2.54 6.09
CA GLU A 22 -4.24 2.71 7.46
C GLU A 22 -3.00 1.86 7.74
N ILE A 23 -2.00 2.45 8.40
CA ILE A 23 -0.81 1.74 8.90
C ILE A 23 -0.57 2.08 10.38
N PRO A 24 0.09 1.20 11.15
CA PRO A 24 0.54 1.54 12.50
C PRO A 24 1.38 2.83 12.52
N ASN A 25 1.18 3.68 13.52
CA ASN A 25 1.86 4.98 13.61
C ASN A 25 3.40 4.90 13.80
N ASN A 26 3.92 3.72 14.08
CA ASN A 26 5.35 3.43 14.17
C ASN A 26 5.86 2.64 12.95
N CYS A 27 5.08 2.59 11.88
CA CYS A 27 5.47 2.10 10.56
C CYS A 27 5.68 3.27 9.60
N ASN A 28 6.38 2.97 8.51
CA ASN A 28 6.53 3.83 7.35
C ASN A 28 6.18 3.04 6.09
N PHE A 29 5.81 3.74 5.03
CA PHE A 29 5.53 3.14 3.74
C PHE A 29 6.39 3.70 2.61
N THR A 30 6.59 2.90 1.58
CA THR A 30 7.16 3.31 0.29
C THR A 30 6.33 2.75 -0.84
N THR A 31 6.39 3.39 -2.00
CA THR A 31 5.69 2.97 -3.21
C THR A 31 6.69 2.66 -4.32
N HIS A 32 6.38 1.67 -5.15
CA HIS A 32 7.16 1.32 -6.33
C HIS A 32 6.27 0.84 -7.46
N TYR A 33 6.50 1.35 -8.67
CA TYR A 33 5.81 0.91 -9.87
C TYR A 33 6.73 0.03 -10.73
N ASP A 34 6.31 -1.22 -10.98
CA ASP A 34 6.94 -2.14 -11.91
C ASP A 34 6.30 -1.98 -13.29
N ALA A 35 6.95 -1.22 -14.19
CA ALA A 35 6.45 -0.94 -15.53
C ALA A 35 6.40 -2.18 -16.46
N THR A 36 7.13 -3.25 -16.14
CA THR A 36 7.10 -4.49 -16.93
C THR A 36 5.88 -5.32 -16.57
N LYS A 37 5.57 -5.39 -15.27
CA LYS A 37 4.41 -6.14 -14.78
C LYS A 37 3.13 -5.31 -14.67
N LYS A 38 3.25 -3.98 -14.80
CA LYS A 38 2.16 -3.01 -14.62
C LYS A 38 1.55 -3.05 -13.21
N ILE A 39 2.39 -3.17 -12.19
CA ILE A 39 1.96 -3.32 -10.78
C ILE A 39 2.53 -2.19 -9.93
N ASN A 40 1.67 -1.53 -9.18
CA ASN A 40 2.01 -0.68 -8.07
C ASN A 40 2.16 -1.51 -6.78
N THR A 41 3.26 -1.34 -6.06
CA THR A 41 3.51 -2.01 -4.78
C THR A 41 3.66 -0.98 -3.68
N VAL A 42 2.85 -1.11 -2.63
CA VAL A 42 3.01 -0.37 -1.37
C VAL A 42 3.71 -1.27 -0.37
N THR A 43 4.91 -0.89 0.02
CA THR A 43 5.68 -1.60 1.04
C THR A 43 5.50 -0.88 2.37
N VAL A 44 5.02 -1.59 3.38
CA VAL A 44 4.90 -1.07 4.76
C VAL A 44 5.83 -1.86 5.66
N GLN A 45 6.61 -1.14 6.45
CA GLN A 45 7.60 -1.72 7.36
C GLN A 45 7.66 -0.97 8.68
N LEU A 46 8.26 -1.60 9.69
CA LEU A 46 8.52 -0.94 10.97
C LEU A 46 9.60 0.14 10.83
N ASN A 47 9.42 1.24 11.55
CA ASN A 47 10.47 2.22 11.73
C ASN A 47 11.68 1.60 12.45
N SER A 48 12.87 2.11 12.15
CA SER A 48 14.12 1.61 12.74
C SER A 48 14.05 1.64 14.27
N GLY A 49 14.49 0.55 14.91
CA GLY A 49 14.47 0.38 16.36
C GLY A 49 13.14 -0.09 16.96
N GLN A 50 12.07 -0.25 16.16
CA GLN A 50 10.81 -0.83 16.62
C GLN A 50 10.83 -2.36 16.47
N SER A 51 10.32 -3.08 17.46
CA SER A 51 10.23 -4.55 17.46
C SER A 51 8.83 -5.08 17.14
N GLN A 52 7.80 -4.24 17.30
CA GLN A 52 6.41 -4.61 17.08
C GLN A 52 5.60 -3.43 16.52
N PRO A 53 4.58 -3.70 15.70
CA PRO A 53 3.69 -2.65 15.22
C PRO A 53 2.81 -2.11 16.34
N SER A 54 2.58 -0.80 16.32
CA SER A 54 1.65 -0.13 17.20
C SER A 54 0.21 -0.61 16.96
N THR A 55 -0.60 -0.58 18.01
CA THR A 55 -2.06 -0.78 17.90
C THR A 55 -2.80 0.48 17.47
N THR A 56 -2.11 1.63 17.45
CA THR A 56 -2.64 2.90 16.95
C THR A 56 -2.32 3.02 15.47
N PHE A 57 -3.35 3.15 14.65
CA PHE A 57 -3.25 3.30 13.21
C PHE A 57 -3.39 4.78 12.81
N VAL A 58 -2.68 5.16 11.75
CA VAL A 58 -2.77 6.45 11.09
C VAL A 58 -3.21 6.23 9.64
N THR A 59 -3.99 7.18 9.12
CA THR A 59 -4.46 7.17 7.74
C THR A 59 -3.42 7.82 6.84
N GLU A 60 -3.06 7.12 5.78
CA GLU A 60 -2.17 7.56 4.71
C GLU A 60 -2.96 7.63 3.40
N THR A 61 -2.63 8.63 2.57
CA THR A 61 -3.24 8.82 1.25
C THR A 61 -2.15 8.94 0.21
N TYR A 62 -2.30 8.21 -0.90
CA TYR A 62 -1.35 8.27 -2.02
C TYR A 62 -2.08 8.09 -3.36
N THR A 63 -1.68 8.89 -4.35
CA THR A 63 -2.21 8.81 -5.71
C THR A 63 -1.37 7.87 -6.56
N PHE A 64 -1.99 6.81 -7.07
CA PHE A 64 -1.38 5.87 -8.00
C PHE A 64 -1.88 6.12 -9.40
N THR A 65 -0.97 6.07 -10.36
CA THR A 65 -1.32 6.03 -11.77
C THR A 65 -1.57 4.57 -12.19
N GLY A 66 -2.73 4.32 -12.78
CA GLY A 66 -3.07 3.07 -13.45
C GLY A 66 -2.49 3.01 -14.86
N ASP A 67 -2.64 1.86 -15.51
CA ASP A 67 -2.30 1.67 -16.92
C ASP A 67 -3.56 1.23 -17.66
N ASN A 68 -4.05 2.05 -18.60
CA ASN A 68 -5.28 1.84 -19.35
C ASN A 68 -6.54 1.71 -18.46
N GLY A 69 -6.72 2.62 -17.50
CA GLY A 69 -7.86 2.62 -16.58
C GLY A 69 -7.84 1.50 -15.53
N VAL A 70 -6.74 0.75 -15.45
CA VAL A 70 -6.58 -0.36 -14.50
C VAL A 70 -5.47 -0.04 -13.49
N LEU A 71 -5.84 -0.03 -12.21
CA LEU A 71 -4.88 -0.03 -11.12
C LEU A 71 -4.68 -1.46 -10.60
N ASP A 72 -3.47 -1.99 -10.78
CA ASP A 72 -3.00 -3.22 -10.13
C ASP A 72 -2.12 -2.83 -8.93
N LEU A 73 -2.65 -2.98 -7.72
CA LEU A 73 -1.98 -2.61 -6.47
C LEU A 73 -1.72 -3.84 -5.60
N ARG A 74 -0.55 -3.88 -4.96
CA ARG A 74 -0.18 -4.91 -3.99
C ARG A 74 0.39 -4.31 -2.73
N PHE A 75 0.11 -4.94 -1.61
CA PHE A 75 0.71 -4.60 -0.33
C PHE A 75 1.81 -5.61 0.03
N ALA A 76 3.02 -5.11 0.25
CA ALA A 76 4.12 -5.86 0.84
C ALA A 76 4.31 -5.40 2.29
N GLN A 77 4.28 -6.33 3.24
CA GLN A 77 4.42 -6.03 4.66
C GLN A 77 5.71 -6.65 5.16
N VAL A 78 6.65 -5.84 5.60
CA VAL A 78 7.95 -6.31 6.10
C VAL A 78 7.95 -6.24 7.62
N LEU A 79 8.01 -7.42 8.26
CA LEU A 79 8.08 -7.55 9.71
C LEU A 79 9.24 -8.49 10.07
N ASN A 80 10.20 -7.99 10.87
CA ASN A 80 11.37 -8.77 11.31
C ASN A 80 12.14 -9.44 10.16
N GLY A 81 12.28 -8.73 9.03
CA GLY A 81 12.95 -9.25 7.83
C GLY A 81 12.13 -10.23 7.00
N VAL A 82 10.90 -10.55 7.41
CA VAL A 82 9.98 -11.41 6.66
C VAL A 82 8.98 -10.54 5.89
N THR A 83 8.93 -10.72 4.58
CA THR A 83 7.94 -10.04 3.72
C THR A 83 6.71 -10.90 3.52
N ASN A 84 5.54 -10.39 3.89
CA ASN A 84 4.25 -10.98 3.60
C ASN A 84 3.50 -10.12 2.58
N THR A 85 3.14 -10.71 1.45
CA THR A 85 2.37 -10.02 0.41
C THR A 85 0.88 -10.27 0.60
N LYS A 86 0.12 -9.19 0.82
CA LYS A 86 -1.34 -9.22 0.91
C LYS A 86 -1.98 -9.24 -0.49
N PRO A 87 -3.27 -9.65 -0.60
CA PRO A 87 -3.88 -9.93 -1.89
C PRO A 87 -3.85 -8.73 -2.84
N LYS A 88 -3.72 -9.07 -4.11
CA LYS A 88 -3.78 -8.17 -5.26
C LYS A 88 -5.11 -7.41 -5.27
N ILE A 89 -5.05 -6.09 -5.35
CA ILE A 89 -6.21 -5.22 -5.55
C ILE A 89 -6.19 -4.80 -7.02
N ILE A 90 -7.27 -5.09 -7.73
CA ILE A 90 -7.47 -4.64 -9.10
C ILE A 90 -8.67 -3.72 -9.10
N VAL A 91 -8.48 -2.49 -9.57
CA VAL A 91 -9.55 -1.51 -9.76
C VAL A 91 -9.63 -1.19 -11.24
N ASN A 92 -10.83 -1.21 -11.80
CA ASN A 92 -11.11 -0.80 -13.18
C ASN A 92 -12.04 0.42 -13.15
N TYR A 93 -11.71 1.42 -13.96
CA TYR A 93 -12.58 2.56 -14.28
C TYR A 93 -13.42 2.27 -15.53
#